data_AF-A0A4Y1RD40-F1
#
_entry.id   AF-A0A4Y1RD40-F1
#
_cell.length_a   1.000
_cell.length_b   1.000
_cell.length_c   1.000
_cell.angle_alpha   90.00
_cell.angle_beta   90.00
_cell.angle_gamma   90.00
#
_symmetry.space_group_name_H-M   'P 1'
#
loop_
_entity.id
_entity.type
_entity.pdbx_description
1 polymer ?
#
loop_
_entity_poly.entity_id
_entity_poly.type
_entity_poly.pdbx_seq_one_letter_code
_entity_poly.pdbx_strand_id
1 'polypeptide(L)'
;MELNHQLGEYPDQVPTNKERYQRLVGKLIYLGHTRPDIAYVISVVSQFMHAPSEAHMDAVNRILRYLKSSPGRGLMFARHGI
;
A
#
# COMPACT_ATOMS: atom_id res chain seq x y z
N MET A 1 -16.20 -1.64 -21.56
CA MET A 1 -16.98 -0.69 -20.73
C MET A 1 -16.00 0.37 -20.27
N GLU A 2 -16.04 1.50 -20.97
CA GLU A 2 -15.16 2.64 -20.80
C GLU A 2 -15.58 3.42 -19.55
N LEU A 3 -14.65 3.66 -18.62
CA LEU A 3 -14.89 4.47 -17.42
C LEU A 3 -14.06 5.76 -17.54
N ASN A 4 -14.60 6.69 -18.32
CA ASN A 4 -14.28 8.10 -18.21
C ASN A 4 -14.89 8.61 -16.89
N HIS A 5 -14.04 8.82 -15.88
CA HIS A 5 -14.40 9.59 -14.71
C HIS A 5 -13.26 10.58 -14.40
N GLN A 6 -13.27 11.68 -15.14
CA GLN A 6 -12.48 12.88 -14.82
C GLN A 6 -12.92 13.39 -13.44
N LEU A 7 -12.12 13.12 -12.42
CA LEU A 7 -12.21 13.79 -11.11
C LEU A 7 -11.15 14.88 -11.08
N GLY A 8 -11.60 16.10 -10.83
CA GLY A 8 -10.84 17.34 -10.94
C GLY A 8 -9.48 17.30 -10.23
N GLU A 9 -8.47 17.77 -10.95
CA GLU A 9 -7.13 18.01 -10.44
C GLU A 9 -7.17 19.23 -9.49
N TYR A 10 -6.82 19.01 -8.22
CA TYR A 10 -6.56 20.09 -7.26
C TYR A 10 -5.07 20.47 -7.37
N PRO A 11 -4.72 21.74 -7.67
CA PRO A 11 -3.36 22.14 -8.07
C PRO A 11 -2.36 22.29 -6.92
N ASP A 12 -2.70 21.89 -5.69
CA ASP A 12 -1.84 22.03 -4.50
C ASP A 12 -1.57 20.68 -3.81
N GLN A 13 -1.31 19.66 -4.61
CA GLN A 13 -0.81 18.38 -4.10
C GLN A 13 0.56 18.19 -4.72
N VAL A 14 1.63 18.37 -3.93
CA VAL A 14 2.99 18.01 -4.35
C VAL A 14 2.89 16.60 -4.95
N PRO A 15 3.11 16.43 -6.27
CA PRO A 15 2.83 15.18 -6.94
C PRO A 15 3.84 14.17 -6.44
N THR A 16 3.50 13.45 -5.37
CA THR A 16 4.27 12.29 -5.00
C THR A 16 4.05 11.31 -6.15
N ASN A 17 5.03 11.21 -7.06
CA ASN A 17 4.94 10.54 -8.36
C ASN A 17 3.91 9.41 -8.32
N LYS A 18 2.71 9.65 -8.88
CA LYS A 18 1.61 8.69 -8.87
C LYS A 18 2.06 7.33 -9.41
N GLU A 19 2.89 7.35 -10.44
CA GLU A 19 3.57 6.17 -11.00
C GLU A 19 4.43 5.42 -9.98
N ARG A 20 5.15 6.13 -9.10
CA ARG A 20 5.99 5.51 -8.07
C ARG A 20 5.13 4.82 -7.02
N TYR A 21 4.05 5.45 -6.57
CA TYR A 21 3.10 4.82 -5.66
C TYR A 21 2.48 3.58 -6.30
N GLN A 22 1.95 3.69 -7.52
CA GLN A 22 1.35 2.58 -8.25
C GLN A 22 2.34 1.42 -8.47
N ARG A 23 3.60 1.71 -8.83
CA ARG A 23 4.63 0.68 -9.00
C ARG A 23 4.99 -0.01 -7.67
N LEU A 24 4.99 0.71 -6.56
CA LEU A 24 5.21 0.12 -5.23
C LEU A 24 4.02 -0.73 -4.80
N VAL A 25 2.80 -0.25 -4.97
CA VAL A 25 1.58 -1.00 -4.64
C VAL A 25 1.47 -2.26 -5.50
N GLY A 26 1.78 -2.20 -6.80
CA GLY A 26 1.78 -3.39 -7.66
C GLY A 26 2.75 -4.48 -7.18
N LYS A 27 3.95 -4.10 -6.72
CA LYS A 27 4.89 -5.03 -6.10
C LYS A 27 4.38 -5.58 -4.78
N LEU A 28 3.71 -4.75 -3.98
CA LEU A 28 3.10 -5.17 -2.73
C LEU A 28 1.96 -6.17 -2.98
N ILE A 29 1.09 -5.94 -3.95
CA ILE A 29 0.01 -6.87 -4.33
C ILE A 29 0.61 -8.25 -4.68
N TYR A 30 1.67 -8.29 -5.48
CA TYR A 30 2.38 -9.53 -5.79
C TYR A 30 2.91 -10.24 -4.53
N LEU A 31 3.48 -9.49 -3.58
CA LEU A 31 3.95 -10.04 -2.31
C LEU A 31 2.81 -10.46 -1.36
N GLY A 32 1.66 -9.80 -1.41
CA GLY A 32 0.48 -10.17 -0.62
C GLY A 32 -0.06 -11.55 -0.98
N HIS A 33 0.09 -11.97 -2.24
CA HIS A 33 -0.27 -13.32 -2.67
C HIS A 33 0.59 -14.43 -2.02
N THR A 34 1.84 -14.13 -1.67
CA THR A 34 2.76 -15.10 -1.02
C THR A 34 2.81 -14.95 0.49
N ARG A 35 2.32 -13.84 1.05
CA ARG A 35 2.22 -13.56 2.49
C ARG A 35 0.85 -12.99 2.89
N PRO A 36 -0.13 -13.85 3.24
CA PRO A 36 -1.47 -13.40 3.64
C PRO A 36 -1.46 -12.53 4.90
N ASP A 37 -0.42 -12.65 5.72
CA ASP A 37 -0.14 -11.86 6.92
C ASP A 37 -0.17 -10.33 6.70
N ILE A 38 0.18 -9.88 5.48
CA ILE A 38 0.18 -8.46 5.09
C ILE A 38 -0.82 -8.15 3.98
N ALA A 39 -1.51 -9.16 3.43
CA ALA A 39 -2.43 -9.01 2.31
C ALA A 39 -3.58 -8.05 2.62
N TYR A 40 -4.10 -8.07 3.86
CA TYR A 40 -5.14 -7.14 4.30
C TYR A 40 -4.68 -5.68 4.19
N VAL A 41 -3.49 -5.38 4.73
CA VAL A 41 -2.95 -4.02 4.69
C VAL A 41 -2.71 -3.59 3.23
N ILE A 42 -2.19 -4.49 2.39
CA ILE A 42 -1.96 -4.24 0.97
C ILE A 42 -3.27 -3.90 0.23
N SER A 43 -4.35 -4.64 0.48
CA SER A 43 -5.66 -4.35 -0.11
C SER A 43 -6.18 -2.97 0.27
N VAL A 44 -5.95 -2.52 1.51
CA VAL A 44 -6.33 -1.16 1.94
C VAL A 44 -5.53 -0.10 1.17
N VAL A 45 -4.20 -0.22 1.08
CA VAL A 45 -3.38 0.77 0.34
C VAL A 45 -3.67 0.75 -1.17
N SER A 46 -4.09 -0.40 -1.71
CA SER A 46 -4.51 -0.56 -3.11
C SER A 46 -5.74 0.28 -3.46
N GLN A 47 -6.67 0.49 -2.51
CA GLN A 47 -7.85 1.35 -2.72
C GLN A 47 -7.48 2.82 -2.95
N PHE A 48 -6.33 3.26 -2.42
CA PHE A 48 -5.85 4.63 -2.55
C PHE A 48 -4.94 4.85 -3.78
N MET A 49 -4.88 3.91 -4.74
CA MET A 49 -4.10 4.06 -5.98
C MET A 49 -4.57 5.20 -6.90
N HIS A 50 -5.84 5.59 -6.81
CA HIS A 50 -6.40 6.67 -7.63
C HIS A 50 -6.02 8.07 -7.14
N ALA A 51 -5.85 8.23 -5.81
CA ALA A 51 -5.50 9.48 -5.16
C ALA A 51 -4.51 9.23 -3.99
N PRO A 52 -3.22 8.99 -4.29
CA PRO A 52 -2.21 8.81 -3.25
C PRO A 52 -2.00 10.12 -2.48
N SER A 53 -1.82 10.01 -1.17
CA SER A 53 -1.50 11.13 -0.27
C SER A 53 -0.17 10.83 0.40
N GLU A 54 0.51 11.83 0.97
CA GLU A 54 1.75 11.64 1.73
C GLU A 54 1.59 10.61 2.85
N ALA A 55 0.44 10.60 3.53
CA ALA A 55 0.11 9.60 4.54
C ALA A 55 0.09 8.18 3.97
N HIS A 56 -0.44 7.99 2.76
CA HIS A 56 -0.45 6.69 2.07
C HIS A 56 0.97 6.26 1.68
N MET A 57 1.80 7.20 1.25
CA MET A 57 3.21 6.94 0.94
C MET A 57 4.03 6.54 2.17
N ASP A 58 3.81 7.17 3.33
CA ASP A 58 4.46 6.73 4.56
C ASP A 58 4.02 5.32 4.97
N ALA A 59 2.72 5.01 4.85
CA ALA A 59 2.19 3.68 5.12
C ALA A 59 2.86 2.61 4.22
N VAL A 60 2.96 2.86 2.91
CA VAL A 60 3.69 1.98 1.97
C VAL A 60 5.15 1.82 2.40
N ASN A 61 5.84 2.89 2.76
CA ASN A 61 7.22 2.82 3.25
C ASN A 61 7.34 2.00 4.54
N ARG A 62 6.38 2.08 5.44
CA ARG A 62 6.33 1.28 6.67
C ARG A 62 6.15 -0.21 6.36
N ILE A 63 5.28 -0.56 5.41
CA ILE A 63 5.11 -1.94 4.93
C ILE A 63 6.41 -2.46 4.29
N LEU A 64 7.07 -1.64 3.47
CA LEU A 64 8.35 -1.99 2.86
C LEU A 64 9.47 -2.20 3.90
N ARG A 65 9.52 -1.35 4.94
CA ARG A 65 10.47 -1.52 6.06
C ARG A 65 10.20 -2.81 6.84
N TYR A 66 8.93 -3.15 7.05
CA TYR A 66 8.53 -4.40 7.69
C TYR A 66 8.94 -5.62 6.86
N LEU A 67 8.64 -5.60 5.55
CA LEU A 67 9.06 -6.63 4.60
C LEU A 67 10.58 -6.83 4.58
N LYS A 68 11.34 -5.74 4.54
CA LYS A 68 12.81 -5.78 4.54
C LYS A 68 13.39 -6.34 5.85
N SER A 69 12.76 -6.03 6.99
CA SER A 69 13.26 -6.46 8.30
C SER A 69 12.91 -7.90 8.64
N SER A 70 12.01 -8.56 7.90
CA SER A 70 11.56 -9.91 8.25
C SER A 70 11.21 -10.77 7.02
N PRO A 71 12.22 -11.26 6.28
CA PRO A 71 12.01 -12.20 5.17
C PRO A 71 11.49 -13.58 5.60
N GLY A 72 11.50 -13.90 6.91
CA GLY A 72 10.99 -15.18 7.45
C GLY A 72 10.18 -15.13 8.76
N ARG A 73 9.95 -13.95 9.35
CA ARG A 73 9.06 -13.79 10.51
C ARG A 73 7.73 -13.17 10.05
N GLY A 74 6.62 -13.89 10.22
CA GLY A 74 5.27 -13.31 10.09
C GLY A 74 4.96 -12.40 11.28
N LEU A 75 3.88 -11.62 11.20
CA LEU A 75 3.31 -10.87 12.32
C LEU A 75 2.88 -11.91 13.37
N MET A 76 3.75 -12.16 14.35
CA MET A 76 3.36 -12.93 15.52
C MET A 76 2.44 -12.06 16.36
N PHE A 77 1.14 -12.16 16.09
CA PHE A 77 0.11 -11.72 17.02
C PHE A 77 0.14 -12.65 18.22
N ALA A 78 0.91 -12.29 19.25
CA ALA A 78 0.78 -12.93 20.55
C ALA A 78 -0.63 -12.61 21.07
N ARG A 79 -1.52 -13.61 21.04
CA ARG A 79 -2.81 -13.55 21.71
C ARG A 79 -2.53 -13.51 23.21
N HIS A 80 -2.47 -12.31 23.78
CA HIS A 80 -2.52 -12.14 25.22
C HIS A 80 -3.94 -12.51 25.65
N GLY A 81 -4.12 -13.80 26.00
CA GLY A 81 -5.34 -14.29 26.59
C GLY A 81 -5.45 -13.73 28.01
N ILE A 82 -6.49 -12.95 28.24
CA ILE A 82 -7.08 -12.71 29.56
C ILE A 82 -8.25 -13.66 29.73
#